data_AF-A0A0K8W8T3-F1
#
_entry.id   AF-A0A0K8W8T3-F1
#
_cell.length_a   1.000
_cell.length_b   1.000
_cell.length_c   1.000
_cell.angle_alpha   90.00
_cell.angle_beta   90.00
_cell.angle_gamma   90.00
#
_symmetry.space_group_name_H-M   'P 1'
#
loop_
_entity.id
_entity.type
_entity.pdbx_description
1 polymer ?
#
loop_
_entity_poly.entity_id
_entity_poly.type
_entity_poly.pdbx_seq_one_letter_code
_entity_poly.pdbx_strand_id
1 'polypeptide(L)'
;MHGDSPYEIMFGPDICGPGTKKVHVIFSYKGKNHLINKDIRCKDDVYTHFYTLIVKPDNTYEVLIDNEKIESGNLENDWEFLPPKKIKDPNAKKPEDWDDRPTIPDPEDTKPSDWDKPEYIPDPDASKPEDWDDEMDGEWEPPMVDNPDYKGEWQPRQLDNPDYKGAWEHPEIENPEYVPDGNLYLRKELCIIGFDLWQVKSGTVFDNVLITDNIEEAFKKASAIKDIQSGEKKMKEALDEEQRKKDEEEAKKNADKDEDDEKDEAEADEAQSNDHDEL
;
A
#
# COMPACT_ATOMS: atom_id res chain seq x y z
N MET A 1 19.14 27.18 2.61
CA MET A 1 18.51 26.07 1.88
C MET A 1 17.75 25.26 2.92
N HIS A 2 16.48 24.93 2.64
CA HIS A 2 15.55 24.21 3.53
C HIS A 2 14.48 23.53 2.67
N GLY A 3 13.61 22.71 3.28
CA GLY A 3 12.70 21.81 2.53
C GLY A 3 11.75 22.53 1.58
N ASP A 4 11.30 23.74 1.94
CA ASP A 4 10.43 24.56 1.10
C ASP A 4 11.17 25.42 0.06
N SER A 5 12.49 25.28 -0.06
CA SER A 5 13.25 26.03 -1.08
C SER A 5 12.81 25.56 -2.48
N PRO A 6 12.54 26.48 -3.41
CA PRO A 6 12.13 26.09 -4.76
C PRO A 6 13.27 25.33 -5.45
N TYR A 7 12.90 24.21 -6.10
CA TYR A 7 13.80 23.37 -6.88
C TYR A 7 13.15 23.05 -8.21
N GLU A 8 13.97 22.69 -9.20
CA GLU A 8 13.49 22.32 -10.55
C GLU A 8 13.33 20.80 -10.70
N ILE A 9 14.20 20.03 -10.05
CA ILE A 9 14.25 18.58 -10.09
C ILE A 9 14.60 18.05 -8.70
N MET A 10 13.87 17.06 -8.21
CA MET A 10 14.26 16.25 -7.05
C MET A 10 14.30 14.79 -7.49
N PHE A 11 15.46 14.16 -7.31
CA PHE A 11 15.70 12.80 -7.73
C PHE A 11 16.52 12.05 -6.69
N GLY A 12 16.08 10.84 -6.32
CA GLY A 12 16.84 9.98 -5.41
C GLY A 12 15.96 9.01 -4.62
N PRO A 13 16.58 8.06 -3.91
CA PRO A 13 15.86 7.11 -3.08
C PRO A 13 15.26 7.76 -1.83
N ASP A 14 14.08 7.31 -1.43
CA ASP A 14 13.38 7.69 -0.20
C ASP A 14 12.86 6.43 0.51
N ILE A 15 13.27 6.30 1.77
CA ILE A 15 12.97 5.16 2.63
C ILE A 15 12.39 5.70 3.93
N CYS A 16 11.09 5.47 4.13
CA CYS A 16 10.38 5.82 5.35
C CYS A 16 9.55 4.62 5.83
N GLY A 17 10.10 3.89 6.79
CA GLY A 17 9.50 2.68 7.35
C GLY A 17 9.36 1.53 6.33
N PRO A 18 8.53 0.52 6.64
CA PRO A 18 8.32 -0.61 5.75
C PRO A 18 7.46 -0.27 4.51
N GLY A 19 6.66 0.81 4.58
CA GLY A 19 5.69 1.17 3.54
C GLY A 19 6.22 2.07 2.43
N THR A 20 7.23 2.90 2.70
CA THR A 20 7.77 3.86 1.72
C THR A 20 9.19 3.46 1.34
N LYS A 21 9.38 2.90 0.14
CA LYS A 21 10.68 2.53 -0.42
C LYS A 21 10.68 2.80 -1.93
N LYS A 22 10.80 4.07 -2.30
CA LYS A 22 10.65 4.51 -3.69
C LYS A 22 11.74 5.49 -4.11
N VAL A 23 11.97 5.60 -5.40
CA VAL A 23 12.80 6.64 -6.00
C VAL A 23 11.90 7.81 -6.35
N HIS A 24 12.12 8.96 -5.72
CA HIS A 24 11.46 10.19 -6.15
C HIS A 24 12.04 10.62 -7.49
N VAL A 25 11.14 11.02 -8.39
CA VAL A 25 11.46 11.73 -9.62
C VAL A 25 10.43 12.84 -9.74
N ILE A 26 10.76 14.01 -9.21
CA ILE A 26 9.84 15.14 -9.10
C ILE A 26 10.36 16.28 -9.97
N PHE A 27 9.47 16.82 -10.79
CA PHE A 27 9.75 18.00 -11.60
C PHE A 27 8.88 19.16 -11.16
N SER A 28 9.48 20.34 -11.03
CA SER A 28 8.70 21.57 -10.87
C SER A 28 8.23 22.06 -12.24
N TYR A 29 6.93 22.32 -12.35
CA TYR A 29 6.32 22.86 -13.57
C TYR A 29 5.17 23.78 -13.20
N LYS A 30 5.20 25.01 -13.74
CA LYS A 30 4.22 26.09 -13.46
C LYS A 30 4.03 26.36 -11.95
N GLY A 31 5.11 26.29 -11.17
CA GLY A 31 5.10 26.58 -9.73
C GLY A 31 4.54 25.47 -8.85
N LYS A 32 4.27 24.27 -9.41
CA LYS A 32 3.88 23.07 -8.66
C LYS A 32 4.91 21.97 -8.88
N ASN A 33 5.17 21.21 -7.82
CA ASN A 33 6.02 20.03 -7.87
C ASN A 33 5.16 18.81 -8.21
N HIS A 34 5.47 18.16 -9.32
CA HIS A 34 4.74 17.00 -9.82
C HIS A 34 5.56 15.74 -9.56
N LEU A 35 4.96 14.80 -8.84
CA LEU A 35 5.54 13.49 -8.59
C LEU A 35 5.29 12.59 -9.80
N ILE A 36 6.21 11.66 -10.03
CA ILE A 36 6.02 10.60 -11.00
C ILE A 36 4.85 9.70 -10.56
N ASN A 37 4.00 9.33 -11.51
CA ASN A 37 2.83 8.47 -11.27
C ASN A 37 3.21 6.98 -11.12
N LYS A 38 4.42 6.62 -11.55
CA LYS A 38 4.95 5.25 -11.47
C LYS A 38 5.66 5.01 -10.16
N ASP A 39 5.47 3.82 -9.59
CA ASP A 39 6.16 3.40 -8.37
C ASP A 39 7.51 2.74 -8.73
N ILE A 40 8.60 3.47 -8.51
CA ILE A 40 9.97 2.99 -8.76
C ILE A 40 10.56 2.54 -7.43
N ARG A 41 10.73 1.23 -7.24
CA ARG A 41 11.34 0.67 -6.01
C ARG A 41 12.80 1.11 -5.89
N CYS A 42 13.17 1.69 -4.75
CA CYS A 42 14.58 1.95 -4.42
C CYS A 42 15.25 0.72 -3.78
N LYS A 43 16.58 0.71 -3.77
CA LYS A 43 17.37 -0.29 -3.04
C LYS A 43 17.41 0.07 -1.56
N ASP A 44 17.31 -0.94 -0.70
CA ASP A 44 17.20 -0.81 0.75
C ASP A 44 18.20 -1.70 1.51
N ASP A 45 19.20 -2.22 0.81
CA ASP A 45 20.31 -2.94 1.43
C ASP A 45 21.40 -1.96 1.93
N VAL A 46 22.52 -2.52 2.42
CA VAL A 46 23.62 -1.77 3.05
C VAL A 46 24.75 -1.43 2.07
N TYR A 47 24.61 -1.78 0.80
CA TYR A 47 25.65 -1.59 -0.21
C TYR A 47 25.49 -0.25 -0.93
N THR A 48 26.58 0.16 -1.57
CA THR A 48 26.58 1.33 -2.43
C THR A 48 25.70 1.03 -3.65
N HIS A 49 24.76 1.93 -3.96
CA HIS A 49 23.97 1.91 -5.19
C HIS A 49 24.06 3.26 -5.89
N PHE A 50 24.07 3.25 -7.21
CA PHE A 50 24.08 4.49 -8.00
C PHE A 50 22.80 4.64 -8.81
N TYR A 51 22.25 5.85 -8.77
CA TYR A 51 20.98 6.22 -9.38
C TYR A 51 21.24 7.22 -10.49
N THR A 52 20.73 6.95 -11.69
CA THR A 52 20.91 7.82 -12.85
C THR A 52 19.55 8.22 -13.40
N LEU A 53 19.31 9.53 -13.49
CA LEU A 53 18.16 10.10 -14.18
C LEU A 53 18.64 10.69 -15.51
N ILE A 54 18.06 10.23 -16.62
CA ILE A 54 18.29 10.76 -17.96
C ILE A 54 17.01 11.45 -18.40
N VAL A 55 17.10 12.71 -18.80
CA VAL A 55 15.98 13.48 -19.36
C VAL A 55 16.40 13.98 -20.73
N LYS A 56 15.61 13.68 -21.76
CA LYS A 56 15.94 13.99 -23.15
C LYS A 56 15.08 15.14 -23.70
N PRO A 57 15.57 15.86 -24.74
CA PRO A 57 14.82 16.95 -25.38
C PRO A 57 13.52 16.55 -26.09
N ASP A 58 13.27 15.27 -26.27
CA ASP A 58 12.05 14.72 -26.87
C ASP A 58 10.95 14.43 -25.83
N ASN A 59 11.06 15.04 -24.64
CA ASN A 59 10.19 14.79 -23.47
C ASN A 59 10.21 13.33 -22.98
N THR A 60 11.25 12.55 -23.28
CA THR A 60 11.42 11.22 -22.69
C THR A 60 12.38 11.24 -21.51
N TYR A 61 12.23 10.25 -20.63
CA TYR A 61 13.12 10.04 -19.50
C TYR A 61 13.45 8.55 -19.32
N GLU A 62 14.59 8.30 -18.69
CA GLU A 62 15.00 6.97 -18.25
C GLU A 62 15.54 7.06 -16.82
N VAL A 63 15.16 6.11 -15.96
CA VAL A 63 15.71 5.93 -14.62
C VAL A 63 16.48 4.62 -14.60
N LEU A 64 17.76 4.71 -14.25
CA LEU A 64 18.63 3.56 -14.10
C LEU A 64 19.06 3.45 -12.64
N ILE A 65 19.13 2.21 -12.16
CA ILE A 65 19.73 1.85 -10.87
C ILE A 65 20.81 0.83 -11.18
N ASP A 66 22.04 1.06 -10.72
CA ASP A 66 23.19 0.20 -10.99
C ASP A 66 23.40 -0.07 -12.50
N ASN A 67 23.18 0.94 -13.35
CA ASN A 67 23.23 0.89 -14.83
C ASN A 67 22.21 -0.07 -15.47
N GLU A 68 21.26 -0.58 -14.69
CA GLU A 68 20.11 -1.31 -15.20
C GLU A 68 18.94 -0.34 -15.36
N LYS A 69 18.29 -0.37 -16.53
CA LYS A 69 17.11 0.44 -16.77
C LYS A 69 15.93 -0.14 -16.01
N ILE A 70 15.47 0.60 -15.01
CA ILE A 70 14.35 0.22 -14.16
C ILE A 70 13.06 0.83 -14.68
N GLU A 71 13.12 2.06 -15.19
CA GLU A 71 11.94 2.75 -15.70
C GLU A 71 12.29 3.64 -16.91
N SER A 72 11.33 3.80 -17.82
CA SER A 72 11.44 4.72 -18.95
C SER A 72 10.07 5.11 -19.48
N GLY A 73 9.94 6.32 -20.01
CA GLY A 73 8.67 6.76 -20.57
C GLY A 73 8.71 8.18 -21.10
N ASN A 74 7.53 8.79 -21.13
CA ASN A 74 7.34 10.17 -21.56
C ASN A 74 6.86 11.02 -20.39
N LEU A 75 7.43 12.23 -20.28
CA LEU A 75 7.11 13.20 -19.24
C LEU A 75 5.62 13.55 -19.19
N GLU A 76 4.94 13.62 -20.35
CA GLU A 76 3.52 13.99 -20.44
C GLU A 76 2.57 12.92 -19.89
N ASN A 77 2.95 11.64 -19.98
CA ASN A 77 2.10 10.53 -19.55
C ASN A 77 2.37 10.11 -18.10
N ASP A 78 3.63 10.20 -17.68
CA ASP A 78 4.07 9.66 -16.39
C ASP A 78 4.03 10.73 -15.27
N TRP A 79 3.68 11.98 -15.59
CA TRP A 79 3.41 13.07 -14.66
C TRP A 79 2.16 13.85 -15.05
N GLU A 80 1.50 14.45 -14.07
CA GLU A 80 0.33 15.30 -14.26
C GLU A 80 0.68 16.77 -14.57
N PHE A 81 1.54 17.00 -15.57
CA PHE A 81 1.93 18.37 -15.97
C PHE A 81 0.81 19.16 -16.63
N LEU A 82 0.02 18.46 -17.45
CA LEU A 82 -1.02 19.02 -18.30
C LEU A 82 -2.39 18.50 -17.85
N PRO A 83 -3.47 19.24 -18.11
CA PRO A 83 -4.82 18.75 -17.85
C PRO A 83 -5.10 17.48 -18.68
N PRO A 84 -6.08 16.64 -18.28
CA PRO A 84 -6.36 15.39 -18.99
C PRO A 84 -6.77 15.67 -20.44
N LYS A 85 -6.32 14.81 -21.36
CA LYS A 85 -6.64 14.92 -22.80
C LYS A 85 -8.14 14.81 -23.09
N LYS A 86 -8.85 14.04 -22.27
CA LYS A 86 -10.28 13.80 -22.38
C LYS A 86 -10.98 14.14 -21.07
N ILE A 87 -12.14 14.76 -21.18
CA ILE A 87 -13.03 15.06 -20.05
C ILE A 87 -14.41 14.51 -20.35
N LYS A 88 -15.19 14.21 -19.30
CA LYS A 88 -16.61 13.89 -19.45
C LYS A 88 -17.34 15.12 -20.01
N ASP A 89 -18.17 14.91 -21.03
CA ASP A 89 -18.92 16.01 -21.66
C ASP A 89 -19.84 16.73 -20.65
N PRO A 90 -19.57 17.97 -20.26
CA PRO A 90 -20.39 18.66 -19.27
C PRO A 90 -21.85 18.86 -19.72
N ASN A 91 -22.14 18.72 -21.02
CA ASN A 91 -23.48 18.84 -21.58
C ASN A 91 -24.22 17.50 -21.71
N ALA A 92 -23.52 16.37 -21.62
CA ALA A 92 -24.15 15.07 -21.73
C ALA A 92 -24.86 14.71 -20.43
N LYS A 93 -26.11 14.29 -20.56
CA LYS A 93 -26.91 13.75 -19.46
C LYS A 93 -27.44 12.40 -19.87
N LYS A 94 -27.62 11.52 -18.89
CA LYS A 94 -28.31 10.25 -19.12
C LYS A 94 -29.69 10.55 -19.72
N PRO A 95 -30.03 10.02 -20.91
CA PRO A 95 -31.36 10.20 -21.49
C PRO A 95 -32.43 9.64 -20.55
N GLU A 96 -33.58 10.32 -20.44
CA GLU A 96 -34.70 9.82 -19.62
C GLU A 96 -35.24 8.47 -20.13
N ASP A 97 -35.08 8.21 -21.42
CA ASP A 97 -35.46 6.95 -22.10
C ASP A 97 -34.39 5.85 -21.99
N TRP A 98 -33.32 6.05 -21.20
CA TRP A 98 -32.26 5.06 -21.03
C TRP A 98 -32.50 4.19 -19.81
N ASP A 99 -33.03 2.97 -20.02
CA ASP A 99 -33.17 1.98 -18.96
C ASP A 99 -31.86 1.19 -18.79
N ASP A 100 -31.20 1.43 -17.66
CA ASP A 100 -29.99 0.74 -17.21
C ASP A 100 -30.28 -0.38 -16.21
N ARG A 101 -31.56 -0.69 -15.96
CA ARG A 101 -31.94 -1.81 -15.12
C ARG A 101 -31.88 -3.09 -15.94
N PRO A 102 -31.00 -4.05 -15.61
CA PRO A 102 -30.92 -5.32 -16.33
C PRO A 102 -32.18 -6.16 -16.12
N THR A 103 -32.84 -5.99 -14.98
CA THR A 103 -34.07 -6.70 -14.63
C THR A 103 -35.17 -5.73 -14.19
N ILE A 104 -36.41 -6.08 -14.49
CA ILE A 104 -37.62 -5.37 -14.05
C ILE A 104 -38.52 -6.33 -13.26
N PRO A 105 -39.29 -5.84 -12.27
CA PRO A 105 -40.27 -6.66 -11.58
C PRO A 105 -41.34 -7.13 -12.57
N ASP A 106 -41.70 -8.42 -12.48
CA ASP A 106 -42.74 -9.04 -13.28
C ASP A 106 -44.09 -8.38 -12.96
N PRO A 107 -44.71 -7.67 -13.91
CA PRO A 107 -45.99 -7.00 -13.68
C PRO A 107 -47.16 -7.99 -13.49
N GLU A 108 -47.00 -9.24 -13.93
CA GLU A 108 -48.02 -10.29 -13.79
C GLU A 108 -47.84 -11.11 -12.52
N ASP A 109 -46.69 -10.98 -11.84
CA ASP A 109 -46.47 -11.61 -10.55
C ASP A 109 -47.15 -10.79 -9.46
N THR A 110 -48.17 -11.36 -8.86
CA THR A 110 -48.96 -10.72 -7.81
C THR A 110 -48.72 -11.46 -6.50
N LYS A 111 -48.66 -10.70 -5.40
CA LYS A 111 -48.48 -11.25 -4.07
C LYS A 111 -49.53 -12.33 -3.80
N PRO A 112 -49.13 -13.60 -3.57
CA PRO A 112 -50.07 -14.64 -3.21
C PRO A 112 -50.78 -14.29 -1.90
N SER A 113 -52.08 -14.55 -1.83
CA SER A 113 -52.89 -14.24 -0.63
C SER A 113 -52.44 -14.98 0.64
N ASP A 114 -51.64 -16.04 0.51
CA ASP A 114 -51.10 -16.87 1.61
C ASP A 114 -49.65 -16.48 2.00
N TRP A 115 -49.17 -15.31 1.55
CA TRP A 115 -47.79 -14.85 1.82
C TRP A 115 -47.67 -14.02 3.10
N ASP A 116 -48.69 -13.23 3.44
CA ASP A 116 -48.72 -12.41 4.66
C ASP A 116 -49.08 -13.26 5.88
N LYS A 117 -48.12 -14.06 6.32
CA LYS A 117 -48.20 -14.79 7.58
C LYS A 117 -47.46 -13.98 8.66
N PRO A 118 -47.94 -13.98 9.92
CA PRO A 118 -47.27 -13.26 11.00
C PRO A 118 -45.88 -13.88 11.25
N GLU A 119 -44.89 -13.05 11.56
CA GLU A 119 -43.51 -13.47 11.86
C GLU A 119 -43.46 -14.38 13.10
N TYR A 120 -44.36 -14.15 14.05
CA TYR A 120 -44.49 -14.92 15.28
C TYR A 120 -45.87 -15.55 15.40
N ILE A 121 -45.92 -16.83 15.75
CA ILE A 121 -47.15 -17.57 16.08
C ILE A 121 -47.05 -18.08 17.52
N PRO A 122 -48.18 -18.23 18.25
CA PRO A 122 -48.14 -18.82 19.58
C PRO A 122 -47.70 -20.30 19.47
N ASP A 123 -46.81 -20.72 20.36
CA ASP A 123 -46.22 -22.07 20.36
C ASP A 123 -47.31 -23.14 20.53
N PRO A 124 -47.56 -24.00 19.51
CA PRO A 124 -48.59 -25.02 19.59
C PRO A 124 -48.24 -26.17 20.55
N ASP A 125 -46.96 -26.32 20.92
CA ASP A 125 -46.48 -27.35 21.84
C ASP A 125 -46.36 -26.83 23.29
N ALA A 126 -46.52 -25.52 23.49
CA ALA A 126 -46.56 -24.94 24.82
C ALA A 126 -47.90 -25.25 25.50
N SER A 127 -47.83 -25.92 26.65
CA SER A 127 -48.97 -26.12 27.53
C SER A 127 -48.83 -25.28 28.79
N LYS A 128 -49.96 -24.84 29.33
CA LYS A 128 -50.03 -24.07 30.57
C LYS A 128 -49.37 -24.87 31.71
N PRO A 129 -48.39 -24.30 32.43
CA PRO A 129 -47.77 -24.97 33.57
C PRO A 129 -48.80 -25.32 34.65
N GLU A 130 -48.63 -26.46 35.32
CA GLU A 130 -49.56 -26.92 36.37
C GLU A 130 -49.61 -25.98 37.59
N ASP A 131 -48.54 -25.21 37.82
CA ASP A 131 -48.41 -24.26 38.93
C ASP A 131 -48.90 -22.83 38.59
N TRP A 132 -49.59 -22.62 37.45
CA TRP A 132 -50.07 -21.29 37.04
C TRP A 132 -51.47 -20.95 37.60
N ASP A 133 -51.60 -19.82 38.28
CA ASP A 133 -52.86 -19.33 38.88
C ASP A 133 -53.44 -18.15 38.09
N ASP A 134 -54.54 -18.38 37.35
CA ASP A 134 -55.16 -17.34 36.50
C ASP A 134 -55.76 -16.18 37.30
N GLU A 135 -56.09 -16.36 38.58
CA GLU A 135 -56.72 -15.34 39.42
C GLU A 135 -55.69 -14.35 39.99
N MET A 136 -54.43 -14.80 40.14
CA MET A 136 -53.30 -14.00 40.66
C MET A 136 -52.35 -13.51 39.55
N ASP A 137 -52.10 -14.32 38.53
CA ASP A 137 -51.10 -14.06 37.46
C ASP A 137 -51.73 -13.64 36.11
N GLY A 138 -53.04 -13.80 35.95
CA GLY A 138 -53.80 -13.47 34.72
C GLY A 138 -53.96 -14.65 33.75
N GLU A 139 -54.70 -14.44 32.66
CA GLU A 139 -54.88 -15.47 31.61
C GLU A 139 -53.53 -15.84 30.99
N TRP A 140 -53.16 -17.12 31.05
CA TRP A 140 -51.92 -17.61 30.48
C TRP A 140 -51.92 -17.50 28.95
N GLU A 141 -50.91 -16.82 28.39
CA GLU A 141 -50.66 -16.76 26.95
C GLU A 141 -49.42 -17.59 26.59
N PRO A 142 -49.50 -18.49 25.59
CA PRO A 142 -48.36 -19.27 25.15
C PRO A 142 -47.23 -18.38 24.59
N PRO A 143 -45.95 -18.74 24.78
CA PRO A 143 -44.83 -18.00 24.22
C PRO A 143 -44.94 -17.95 22.69
N MET A 144 -44.57 -16.82 22.11
CA MET A 144 -44.56 -16.67 20.66
C MET A 144 -43.26 -17.27 20.09
N VAL A 145 -43.39 -18.12 19.08
CA VAL A 145 -42.28 -18.76 18.36
C VAL A 145 -42.25 -18.30 16.91
N ASP A 146 -41.07 -18.37 16.29
CA ASP A 146 -40.88 -18.02 14.89
C ASP A 146 -41.78 -18.89 14.00
N ASN A 147 -42.58 -18.22 13.15
CA ASN A 147 -43.49 -18.92 12.26
C ASN A 147 -42.72 -19.57 11.10
N PRO A 148 -42.70 -20.91 10.97
CA PRO A 148 -41.98 -21.59 9.90
C PRO A 148 -42.54 -21.28 8.51
N ASP A 149 -43.78 -20.79 8.43
CA ASP A 149 -44.41 -20.37 7.18
C ASP A 149 -44.21 -18.87 6.86
N TYR A 150 -43.53 -18.09 7.70
CA TYR A 150 -43.21 -16.70 7.40
C TYR A 150 -42.14 -16.62 6.31
N LYS A 151 -42.51 -16.06 5.16
CA LYS A 151 -41.66 -15.97 3.96
C LYS A 151 -41.01 -14.60 3.77
N GLY A 152 -41.12 -13.70 4.75
CA GLY A 152 -40.61 -12.34 4.69
C GLY A 152 -41.43 -11.41 3.77
N GLU A 153 -40.93 -10.19 3.56
CA GLU A 153 -41.57 -9.23 2.66
C GLU A 153 -41.56 -9.77 1.22
N TRP A 154 -42.74 -9.87 0.62
CA TRP A 154 -42.88 -10.34 -0.76
C TRP A 154 -42.20 -9.37 -1.74
N GLN A 155 -41.39 -9.91 -2.64
CA GLN A 155 -40.80 -9.19 -3.76
C GLN A 155 -41.23 -9.89 -5.07
N PRO A 156 -41.68 -9.14 -6.09
CA PRO A 156 -42.04 -9.72 -7.38
C PRO A 156 -40.84 -10.39 -8.04
N ARG A 157 -41.09 -11.44 -8.81
CA ARG A 157 -40.08 -12.07 -9.66
C ARG A 157 -39.42 -11.05 -10.58
N GLN A 158 -38.13 -11.17 -10.79
CA GLN A 158 -37.39 -10.31 -11.70
C GLN A 158 -37.32 -10.94 -13.10
N LEU A 159 -37.78 -10.21 -14.12
CA LEU A 159 -37.65 -10.56 -15.53
C LEU A 159 -36.54 -9.76 -16.19
N ASP A 160 -35.92 -10.34 -17.21
CA ASP A 160 -34.96 -9.60 -18.04
C ASP A 160 -35.67 -8.43 -18.70
N ASN A 161 -35.07 -7.24 -18.59
CA ASN A 161 -35.64 -6.02 -19.13
C ASN A 161 -35.39 -5.96 -20.65
N PRO A 162 -36.44 -6.06 -21.50
CA PRO A 162 -36.28 -5.99 -22.94
C PRO A 162 -35.80 -4.61 -23.43
N ASP A 163 -36.00 -3.55 -22.63
CA ASP A 163 -35.58 -2.19 -22.92
C ASP A 163 -34.21 -1.83 -22.31
N TYR A 164 -33.49 -2.82 -21.77
CA TYR A 164 -32.16 -2.61 -21.20
C TYR A 164 -31.16 -2.19 -22.27
N LYS A 165 -30.69 -0.94 -22.19
CA LYS A 165 -29.73 -0.35 -23.14
C LYS A 165 -28.27 -0.48 -22.67
N GLY A 166 -28.04 -1.10 -21.51
CA GLY A 166 -26.73 -1.19 -20.86
C GLY A 166 -26.54 -0.14 -19.77
N ALA A 167 -25.48 -0.28 -18.96
CA ALA A 167 -25.07 0.80 -18.06
C ALA A 167 -24.72 2.04 -18.89
N TRP A 168 -25.34 3.18 -18.58
CA TRP A 168 -25.06 4.42 -19.31
C TRP A 168 -23.62 4.87 -19.06
N GLU A 169 -22.80 4.87 -20.10
CA GLU A 169 -21.44 5.41 -20.06
C GLU A 169 -21.45 6.87 -20.49
N HIS A 170 -20.92 7.72 -19.61
CA HIS A 170 -20.84 9.15 -19.87
C HIS A 170 -19.84 9.42 -21.01
N PRO A 171 -20.23 10.10 -22.11
CA PRO A 171 -19.33 10.33 -23.23
C PRO A 171 -18.13 11.18 -22.82
N GLU A 172 -16.96 10.83 -23.36
CA GLU A 172 -15.71 11.57 -23.20
C GLU A 172 -15.45 12.44 -24.43
N ILE A 173 -15.21 13.73 -24.22
CA ILE A 173 -14.83 14.69 -25.26
C ILE A 173 -13.39 15.15 -25.09
N GLU A 174 -12.79 15.65 -26.16
CA GLU A 174 -11.48 16.30 -26.10
C GLU A 174 -11.53 17.51 -25.17
N ASN A 175 -10.54 17.63 -24.30
CA ASN A 175 -10.46 18.74 -23.37
C ASN A 175 -9.99 20.01 -24.09
N PRO A 176 -10.81 21.07 -24.17
CA PRO A 176 -10.40 22.33 -24.82
C PRO A 176 -9.24 23.02 -24.09
N GLU A 177 -9.02 22.74 -22.81
CA GLU A 177 -7.92 23.28 -22.02
C GLU A 177 -6.60 22.52 -22.23
N TYR A 178 -6.63 21.36 -22.90
CA TYR A 178 -5.42 20.60 -23.20
C TYR A 178 -4.62 21.26 -24.32
N VAL A 179 -3.41 21.70 -23.99
CA VAL A 179 -2.44 22.23 -24.95
C VAL A 179 -1.15 21.41 -24.81
N PRO A 180 -0.70 20.72 -25.87
CA PRO A 180 0.55 19.96 -25.82
C PRO A 180 1.75 20.90 -25.63
N ASP A 181 2.70 20.48 -24.80
CA ASP A 181 3.91 21.23 -24.50
C ASP A 181 5.16 20.41 -24.88
N GLY A 182 5.87 20.86 -25.91
CA GLY A 182 7.12 20.23 -26.36
C GLY A 182 8.32 20.52 -25.46
N ASN A 183 8.18 21.39 -24.46
CA ASN A 183 9.26 21.86 -23.59
C ASN A 183 9.10 21.37 -22.15
N LEU A 184 8.35 20.29 -21.89
CA LEU A 184 8.18 19.72 -20.56
C LEU A 184 9.50 19.26 -19.95
N TYR A 185 10.51 18.91 -20.75
CA TYR A 185 11.86 18.59 -20.29
C TYR A 185 12.69 19.83 -19.91
N LEU A 186 12.38 20.98 -20.52
CA LEU A 186 13.24 22.15 -20.50
C LEU A 186 13.21 22.78 -19.12
N ARG A 187 14.38 22.91 -18.50
CA ARG A 187 14.58 23.68 -17.27
C ARG A 187 15.48 24.86 -17.61
N LYS A 188 15.37 25.93 -16.82
CA LYS A 188 16.12 27.16 -17.06
C LYS A 188 17.60 26.95 -16.73
N GLU A 189 18.00 27.31 -15.51
CA GLU A 189 19.39 27.29 -15.07
C GLU A 189 19.47 26.47 -13.78
N LEU A 190 20.34 25.46 -13.79
CA LEU A 190 20.58 24.58 -12.65
C LEU A 190 21.96 24.90 -12.06
N CYS A 191 22.02 25.80 -11.08
CA CYS A 191 23.29 26.27 -10.51
C CYS A 191 23.67 25.60 -9.19
N ILE A 192 22.69 24.96 -8.52
CA ILE A 192 22.84 24.50 -7.15
C ILE A 192 22.36 23.05 -7.09
N ILE A 193 23.19 22.21 -6.49
CA ILE A 193 22.81 20.90 -5.99
C ILE A 193 22.75 21.03 -4.48
N GLY A 194 21.69 20.51 -3.86
CA GLY A 194 21.64 20.44 -2.40
C GLY A 194 20.98 19.18 -1.92
N PHE A 195 21.45 18.76 -0.76
CA PHE A 195 20.93 17.63 -0.01
C PHE A 195 20.24 18.19 1.22
N ASP A 196 18.92 18.13 1.21
CA ASP A 196 18.10 18.52 2.35
C ASP A 196 17.15 17.36 2.67
N LEU A 197 17.54 16.58 3.68
CA LEU A 197 16.94 15.28 3.99
C LEU A 197 16.77 15.14 5.50
N TRP A 198 15.73 14.41 5.90
CA TRP A 198 15.54 13.98 7.27
C TRP A 198 15.97 12.52 7.44
N GLN A 199 16.75 12.22 8.48
CA GLN A 199 17.14 10.85 8.81
C GLN A 199 16.87 10.55 10.27
N VAL A 200 16.23 9.40 10.53
CA VAL A 200 16.08 8.87 11.90
C VAL A 200 17.38 8.20 12.35
N LYS A 201 17.89 7.24 11.56
CA LYS A 201 19.19 6.60 11.76
C LYS A 201 20.16 7.18 10.74
N SER A 202 21.18 7.88 11.22
CA SER A 202 22.27 8.39 10.38
C SER A 202 23.18 7.25 9.88
N GLY A 203 23.95 7.53 8.83
CA GLY A 203 24.96 6.60 8.30
C GLY A 203 24.99 6.51 6.77
N THR A 204 24.04 7.14 6.08
CA THR A 204 24.05 7.23 4.63
C THR A 204 25.23 8.07 4.15
N VAL A 205 25.94 7.55 3.15
CA VAL A 205 27.06 8.24 2.50
C VAL A 205 26.64 8.54 1.06
N PHE A 206 26.79 9.79 0.64
CA PHE A 206 26.62 10.22 -0.74
C PHE A 206 27.99 10.51 -1.34
N ASP A 207 28.28 9.94 -2.50
CA ASP A 207 29.49 10.22 -3.28
C ASP A 207 29.18 10.18 -4.78
N ASN A 208 30.13 10.64 -5.59
CA ASN A 208 30.15 10.52 -7.06
C ASN A 208 28.99 11.21 -7.77
N VAL A 209 28.58 12.38 -7.28
CA VAL A 209 27.57 13.22 -7.94
C VAL A 209 28.10 13.71 -9.28
N LEU A 210 27.40 13.36 -10.36
CA LEU A 210 27.73 13.76 -11.73
C LEU A 210 26.49 14.36 -12.40
N ILE A 211 26.63 15.56 -12.95
CA ILE A 211 25.66 16.18 -13.87
C ILE A 211 26.39 16.41 -15.18
N THR A 212 25.87 15.84 -16.26
CA THR A 212 26.45 15.93 -17.61
C THR A 212 25.35 15.84 -18.66
N ASP A 213 25.63 16.34 -19.86
CA ASP A 213 24.80 16.20 -21.05
C ASP A 213 25.20 14.98 -21.91
N ASN A 214 26.29 14.29 -21.55
CA ASN A 214 26.80 13.12 -22.27
C ASN A 214 26.44 11.80 -21.57
N ILE A 215 25.48 11.08 -22.17
CA ILE A 215 24.99 9.79 -21.67
C ILE A 215 26.10 8.72 -21.64
N GLU A 216 26.97 8.68 -22.65
CA GLU A 216 28.04 7.67 -22.74
C GLU A 216 29.10 7.89 -21.65
N GLU A 217 29.45 9.15 -21.38
CA GLU A 217 30.37 9.50 -20.30
C GLU A 217 29.78 9.13 -18.94
N ALA A 218 28.51 9.49 -18.70
CA ALA A 218 27.80 9.12 -17.48
C ALA A 218 27.79 7.60 -17.28
N PHE A 219 27.45 6.83 -18.32
CA PHE A 219 27.43 5.37 -18.27
C PHE A 219 28.81 4.77 -17.96
N LYS A 220 29.86 5.31 -18.57
CA LYS A 220 31.24 4.86 -18.34
C LYS A 220 31.70 5.13 -16.90
N LYS A 221 31.41 6.33 -16.38
CA LYS A 221 31.72 6.71 -14.99
C LYS A 221 30.95 5.85 -14.00
N ALA A 222 29.66 5.65 -14.22
CA ALA A 222 28.80 4.79 -13.41
C ALA A 222 29.26 3.32 -13.45
N SER A 223 29.72 2.83 -14.61
CA SER A 223 30.22 1.45 -14.73
C SER A 223 31.47 1.20 -13.89
N ALA A 224 32.34 2.20 -13.71
CA ALA A 224 33.53 2.07 -12.86
C ALA A 224 33.18 1.89 -11.36
N ILE A 225 31.98 2.31 -10.93
CA ILE A 225 31.51 2.11 -9.55
C ILE A 225 31.16 0.64 -9.29
N LYS A 226 30.78 -0.14 -10.32
CA LYS A 226 30.49 -1.58 -10.15
C LYS A 226 31.69 -2.36 -9.64
N ASP A 227 32.90 -1.99 -10.06
CA ASP A 227 34.12 -2.63 -9.57
C ASP A 227 34.30 -2.38 -8.07
N ILE A 228 33.97 -1.17 -7.60
CA ILE A 228 34.02 -0.78 -6.18
C ILE A 228 32.97 -1.55 -5.38
N GLN A 229 31.73 -1.67 -5.86
CA GLN A 229 30.65 -2.46 -5.23
C GLN A 229 31.10 -3.92 -4.98
N SER A 230 31.82 -4.51 -5.95
CA SER A 230 32.33 -5.89 -5.79
C SER A 230 33.36 -6.03 -4.67
N GLY A 231 34.20 -5.01 -4.47
CA GLY A 231 35.18 -4.95 -3.39
C GLY A 231 34.54 -4.68 -2.04
N GLU A 232 33.59 -3.74 -1.99
CA GLU A 232 32.77 -3.41 -0.82
C GLU A 232 32.07 -4.66 -0.29
N LYS A 233 31.38 -5.40 -1.16
CA LYS A 233 30.65 -6.61 -0.78
C LYS A 233 31.57 -7.67 -0.16
N LYS A 234 32.73 -7.92 -0.76
CA LYS A 234 33.71 -8.88 -0.22
C LYS A 234 34.23 -8.46 1.16
N MET A 235 34.52 -7.17 1.34
CA MET A 235 34.98 -6.64 2.62
C MET A 235 33.89 -6.74 3.69
N LYS A 236 32.64 -6.45 3.32
CA LYS A 236 31.49 -6.55 4.21
C LYS A 236 31.22 -8.00 4.64
N GLU A 237 31.22 -8.94 3.70
CA GLU A 237 31.05 -10.37 3.99
C GLU A 237 32.16 -10.90 4.91
N ALA A 238 33.42 -10.48 4.69
CA ALA A 238 34.52 -10.85 5.57
C ALA A 238 34.37 -10.30 7.00
N LEU A 239 33.93 -9.04 7.12
CA LEU A 239 33.68 -8.40 8.41
C LEU A 239 32.50 -9.05 9.15
N ASP A 240 31.41 -9.34 8.44
CA ASP A 240 30.22 -9.96 9.02
C ASP A 240 30.51 -11.39 9.48
N GLU A 241 31.34 -12.14 8.76
CA GLU A 241 31.83 -13.46 9.18
C GLU A 241 32.71 -13.38 10.44
N GLU A 242 33.61 -12.39 10.52
CA GLU A 242 34.43 -12.17 11.72
C GLU A 242 33.57 -11.78 12.92
N GLN A 243 32.58 -10.89 12.71
CA GLN A 243 31.67 -10.48 13.77
C GLN A 243 30.80 -11.65 14.24
N ARG A 244 30.26 -12.45 13.31
CA ARG A 244 29.47 -13.65 13.67
C ARG A 244 30.28 -14.63 14.52
N LYS A 245 31.55 -14.85 14.20
CA LYS A 245 32.43 -15.70 15.03
C LYS A 245 32.64 -15.13 16.43
N LYS A 246 32.83 -13.81 16.55
CA LYS A 246 32.95 -13.13 17.85
C LYS A 246 31.67 -13.25 18.66
N ASP A 247 30.52 -13.02 18.03
CA ASP A 247 29.20 -13.11 18.68
C ASP A 247 28.91 -14.55 19.11
N GLU A 248 29.27 -15.56 18.31
CA GLU A 248 29.15 -16.98 18.67
C GLU A 248 30.09 -17.37 19.83
N GLU A 249 31.32 -16.84 19.87
CA GLU A 249 32.24 -17.05 20.98
C GLU A 249 31.76 -16.37 22.27
N GLU A 250 31.20 -15.16 22.17
CA GLU A 250 30.64 -14.44 23.31
C GLU A 250 29.35 -15.12 23.83
N ALA A 251 28.48 -15.57 22.94
CA ALA A 251 27.29 -16.33 23.31
C ALA A 251 27.63 -17.64 24.02
N LYS A 252 28.67 -18.37 23.56
CA LYS A 252 29.17 -19.56 24.27
C LYS A 252 29.71 -19.22 25.66
N LYS A 253 30.52 -18.15 25.78
CA LYS A 253 31.04 -17.71 27.08
C LYS A 253 29.95 -17.29 28.06
N ASN A 254 28.87 -16.70 27.57
CA ASN A 254 27.73 -16.32 28.41
C ASN A 254 26.92 -17.56 28.81
N ALA A 255 26.68 -18.50 27.89
CA ALA A 255 26.02 -19.76 28.21
C ALA A 255 26.81 -20.62 29.22
N ASP A 256 28.14 -20.70 29.07
CA ASP A 256 29.00 -21.42 30.01
C ASP A 256 28.97 -20.77 31.41
N LYS A 257 28.88 -19.44 31.50
CA LYS A 257 28.72 -18.72 32.77
C LYS A 257 27.35 -18.95 33.40
N ASP A 258 26.29 -18.91 32.60
CA ASP A 258 24.93 -19.15 33.08
C ASP A 258 24.79 -20.60 33.61
N GLU A 259 25.44 -21.59 32.97
CA GLU A 259 25.49 -22.98 33.46
C GLU A 259 26.34 -23.15 34.74
N ASP A 260 27.44 -22.41 34.87
CA ASP A 260 28.27 -22.44 36.10
C ASP A 260 27.53 -21.76 37.26
N ASP A 261 26.86 -20.63 37.02
CA ASP A 261 26.04 -19.93 38.03
C ASP A 261 24.83 -20.81 38.48
N GLU A 262 24.16 -21.53 37.58
CA GLU A 262 23.08 -22.47 37.94
C GLU A 262 23.58 -23.67 38.77
N LYS A 263 24.80 -24.17 38.50
CA LYS A 263 25.39 -25.25 39.30
C LYS A 263 25.79 -24.78 40.69
N ASP A 264 26.37 -23.58 40.80
CA ASP A 264 26.74 -23.00 42.09
C ASP A 264 25.50 -22.73 42.96
N GLU A 265 24.37 -22.31 42.37
CA GLU A 265 23.09 -22.19 43.09
C GLU A 265 22.52 -23.55 43.53
N ALA A 266 22.59 -24.58 42.68
CA ALA A 266 22.12 -25.93 43.02
C ALA A 266 22.95 -26.59 44.13
N GLU A 267 24.28 -26.41 44.12
CA GLU A 267 25.17 -26.90 45.19
C GLU A 267 24.95 -26.14 46.51
N ALA A 268 24.62 -24.84 46.45
CA ALA A 268 24.30 -24.05 47.63
C ALA A 268 22.97 -24.48 48.29
N ASP A 269 21.97 -24.84 47.49
CA ASP A 269 20.68 -25.36 47.96
C ASP A 269 20.80 -26.79 48.53
N GLU A 270 21.60 -27.68 47.91
CA GLU A 270 21.88 -29.00 48.47
C GLU A 270 22.64 -28.91 49.82
N ALA A 271 23.61 -28.01 49.94
CA ALA A 271 24.34 -27.79 51.18
C ALA A 271 23.45 -27.27 52.33
N GLN A 272 22.40 -26.51 52.04
CA GLN A 272 21.42 -26.07 53.05
C GLN A 272 20.43 -27.16 53.45
N SER A 273 20.15 -28.14 52.58
CA SER A 273 19.25 -29.26 52.87
C SER A 273 19.88 -30.37 53.73
N ASN A 274 21.20 -30.57 53.63
CA ASN A 274 21.92 -31.64 54.34
C ASN A 274 22.29 -31.32 55.80
N ASP A 275 22.08 -30.08 56.28
CA ASP A 275 22.33 -29.72 57.69
C ASP A 275 21.08 -29.96 58.60
N HIS A 276 19.97 -30.49 58.04
CA HIS A 276 18.69 -30.64 58.74
C HIS A 276 18.26 -32.11 58.98
N ASP A 277 19.18 -33.07 59.09
CA ASP A 277 18.81 -34.49 59.34
C ASP A 277 19.76 -35.28 60.27
N GLU A 278 20.26 -34.65 61.34
CA GLU A 278 20.75 -35.36 62.54
C GLU A 278 20.12 -34.80 63.83
N LEU A 279 18.93 -35.30 64.20
CA LEU A 279 18.38 -35.25 65.57
C LEU A 279 17.66 -36.55 65.93
#